data_AF-A0AAW7D389-F1
#
_entry.id   AF-A0AAW7D389-F1
#
_cell.length_a   1.000
_cell.length_b   1.000
_cell.length_c   1.000
_cell.angle_alpha   90.00
_cell.angle_beta   90.00
_cell.angle_gamma   90.00
#
_symmetry.space_group_name_H-M   'P 1'
#
loop_
_entity.id
_entity.type
_entity.pdbx_description
1 polymer ?
#
loop_
_entity_poly.entity_id
_entity_poly.type
_entity_poly.pdbx_seq_one_letter_code
_entity_poly.pdbx_strand_id
1 'polypeptide(L)'
;MKKIMPFVLALMLVISCQNKKTLDPVALAVAYDEINIVYDKINSALLNKDGILLYDNLDQESIEYYEEMLTAVKTKKIEGTLVDQMNIANGLLLLSDEDLQTTDTKKFVEILFLNSAVDDKKIEVLSSAVLSNLKIEEYEATGTIFDIQPAHFFKEEGQWKYSMLDSRRISETVLRDAQKANNMTNKEFLIMLLSSKEFTTNPNIKRDFTAVFDLIQEERQILGDRQ
;
A
#
# COMPACT_ATOMS: atom_id res chain seq x y z
N MET A 1 6.39 -30.10 -37.83
CA MET A 1 6.63 -28.72 -37.37
C MET A 1 5.55 -28.36 -36.35
N LYS A 2 5.90 -28.14 -35.07
CA LYS A 2 5.09 -27.44 -34.02
C LYS A 2 5.69 -27.72 -32.63
N LYS A 3 6.86 -27.14 -32.35
CA LYS A 3 7.42 -26.94 -31.00
C LYS A 3 8.14 -25.59 -30.85
N ILE A 4 7.97 -24.68 -31.82
CA ILE A 4 8.68 -23.39 -31.87
C ILE A 4 7.89 -22.30 -31.12
N MET A 5 6.60 -22.53 -30.84
CA MET A 5 5.70 -21.50 -30.32
C MET A 5 5.92 -21.09 -28.85
N PRO A 6 6.22 -21.99 -27.89
CA PRO A 6 6.55 -21.56 -26.52
C PRO A 6 7.93 -20.89 -26.46
N PHE A 7 8.86 -21.31 -27.31
CA PHE A 7 10.24 -20.82 -27.32
C PHE A 7 10.34 -19.38 -27.85
N VAL A 8 9.52 -19.03 -28.85
CA VAL A 8 9.47 -17.66 -29.41
C VAL A 8 8.77 -16.68 -28.47
N LEU A 9 7.78 -17.11 -27.69
CA LEU A 9 7.14 -16.30 -26.64
C LEU A 9 8.09 -16.02 -25.47
N ALA A 10 8.81 -17.06 -25.00
CA ALA A 10 9.87 -16.89 -24.00
C ALA A 10 10.96 -15.93 -24.50
N LEU A 11 11.36 -16.03 -25.77
CA LEU A 11 12.36 -15.13 -26.36
C LEU A 11 11.87 -13.68 -26.48
N MET A 12 10.58 -13.44 -26.74
CA MET A 12 10.00 -12.09 -26.79
C MET A 12 9.82 -11.47 -25.40
N LEU A 13 9.45 -12.25 -24.39
CA LEU A 13 9.37 -11.79 -22.99
C LEU A 13 10.75 -11.35 -22.46
N VAL A 14 11.80 -12.10 -22.82
CA VAL A 14 13.21 -11.78 -22.51
C VAL A 14 13.67 -10.46 -23.16
N ILE A 15 12.97 -9.92 -24.17
CA ILE A 15 13.33 -8.63 -24.78
C ILE A 15 12.80 -7.43 -23.97
N SER A 16 11.74 -7.60 -23.15
CA SER A 16 11.19 -6.50 -22.33
C SER A 16 11.88 -6.34 -20.97
N CYS A 17 12.55 -7.37 -20.46
CA CYS A 17 13.32 -7.30 -19.22
C CYS A 17 14.73 -6.77 -19.45
N GLN A 18 15.15 -5.80 -18.65
CA GLN A 18 16.47 -5.17 -18.74
C GLN A 18 17.64 -6.10 -18.30
N ASN A 19 17.34 -7.27 -17.71
CA ASN A 19 18.29 -8.13 -17.00
C ASN A 19 18.75 -9.41 -17.74
N LYS A 20 19.02 -9.32 -19.05
CA LYS A 20 19.50 -10.47 -19.87
C LYS A 20 20.79 -11.18 -19.39
N LYS A 21 21.43 -10.75 -18.29
CA LYS A 21 22.75 -11.24 -17.83
C LYS A 21 22.77 -11.91 -16.45
N THR A 22 21.68 -11.90 -15.69
CA THR A 22 21.68 -12.37 -14.28
C THR A 22 20.94 -13.68 -14.07
N LEU A 23 19.96 -14.01 -14.89
CA LEU A 23 19.15 -15.23 -14.78
C LEU A 23 19.18 -16.04 -16.10
N ASP A 24 19.06 -17.36 -15.97
CA ASP A 24 18.77 -18.22 -17.11
C ASP A 24 17.47 -17.76 -17.81
N PRO A 25 17.39 -17.72 -19.15
CA PRO A 25 16.22 -17.22 -19.87
C PRO A 25 14.90 -17.90 -19.51
N VAL A 26 14.92 -19.19 -19.15
CA VAL A 26 13.71 -19.91 -18.72
C VAL A 26 13.30 -19.47 -17.32
N ALA A 27 14.26 -19.38 -16.39
CA ALA A 27 14.00 -18.87 -15.04
C ALA A 27 13.48 -17.42 -15.07
N LEU A 28 14.02 -16.58 -15.95
CA LEU A 28 13.56 -15.21 -16.15
C LEU A 28 12.12 -15.15 -16.68
N ALA A 29 11.76 -16.00 -17.64
CA ALA A 29 10.39 -16.05 -18.16
C ALA A 29 9.39 -16.53 -17.10
N VAL A 30 9.74 -17.55 -16.30
CA VAL A 30 8.91 -18.04 -15.21
C VAL A 30 8.71 -16.95 -14.15
N ALA A 31 9.79 -16.29 -13.71
CA ALA A 31 9.70 -15.21 -12.72
C ALA A 31 8.85 -14.04 -13.24
N TYR A 32 8.96 -13.70 -14.52
CA TYR A 32 8.12 -12.67 -15.15
C TYR A 32 6.63 -13.03 -15.08
N ASP A 33 6.26 -14.25 -15.44
CA ASP A 33 4.86 -14.69 -15.37
C ASP A 33 4.34 -14.71 -13.93
N GLU A 34 5.15 -15.19 -12.98
CA GLU A 34 4.80 -15.22 -11.55
C GLU A 34 4.59 -13.81 -10.97
N ILE A 35 5.45 -12.85 -11.30
CA ILE A 35 5.33 -11.46 -10.85
C ILE A 35 4.08 -10.80 -11.43
N ASN A 36 3.77 -11.02 -12.71
CA ASN A 36 2.53 -10.49 -13.30
C ASN A 36 1.29 -11.08 -12.62
N ILE A 37 1.30 -12.37 -12.27
CA ILE A 37 0.21 -12.99 -11.51
C ILE A 37 0.04 -12.33 -10.13
N VAL A 38 1.12 -12.04 -9.42
CA VAL A 38 1.07 -11.33 -8.13
C VAL A 38 0.51 -9.93 -8.34
N TYR A 39 1.00 -9.19 -9.33
CA TYR A 39 0.50 -7.86 -9.65
C TYR A 39 -0.99 -7.86 -10.00
N ASP A 40 -1.46 -8.80 -10.82
CA ASP A 40 -2.87 -8.94 -11.18
C ASP A 40 -3.75 -9.21 -9.95
N LYS A 41 -3.25 -10.00 -8.98
CA LYS A 41 -3.94 -10.22 -7.71
C LYS A 41 -4.02 -8.95 -6.88
N ILE A 42 -2.94 -8.17 -6.79
CA ILE A 42 -2.91 -6.89 -6.08
C ILE A 42 -3.86 -5.89 -6.72
N ASN A 43 -3.84 -5.78 -8.06
CA ASN A 43 -4.73 -4.89 -8.79
C ASN A 43 -6.20 -5.32 -8.62
N SER A 44 -6.49 -6.62 -8.72
CA SER A 44 -7.82 -7.18 -8.44
C SER A 44 -8.27 -6.90 -7.01
N ALA A 45 -7.37 -7.05 -6.03
CA ALA A 45 -7.66 -6.71 -4.64
C ALA A 45 -8.06 -5.25 -4.49
N LEU A 46 -7.30 -4.33 -5.09
CA LEU A 46 -7.59 -2.88 -5.12
C LEU A 46 -8.94 -2.56 -5.77
N LEU A 47 -9.22 -3.12 -6.94
CA LEU A 47 -10.47 -2.87 -7.68
C LEU A 47 -11.71 -3.39 -6.94
N ASN A 48 -11.57 -4.53 -6.26
CA ASN A 48 -12.67 -5.20 -5.56
C ASN A 48 -12.74 -4.90 -4.06
N LYS A 49 -11.83 -4.04 -3.55
CA LYS A 49 -11.66 -3.76 -2.12
C LYS A 49 -11.43 -5.02 -1.28
N ASP A 50 -10.78 -6.03 -1.84
CA ASP A 50 -10.50 -7.31 -1.17
C ASP A 50 -9.18 -7.23 -0.40
N GLY A 51 -9.26 -6.79 0.86
CA GLY A 51 -8.08 -6.67 1.70
C GLY A 51 -7.48 -8.01 2.16
N ILE A 52 -8.23 -9.13 2.07
CA ILE A 52 -7.68 -10.46 2.35
C ILE A 52 -6.75 -10.88 1.21
N LEU A 53 -7.21 -10.74 -0.04
CA LEU A 53 -6.40 -11.01 -1.21
C LEU A 53 -5.16 -10.10 -1.26
N LEU A 54 -5.31 -8.82 -0.86
CA LEU A 54 -4.17 -7.92 -0.70
C LEU A 54 -3.15 -8.52 0.28
N TYR A 55 -3.57 -8.80 1.51
CA TYR A 55 -2.71 -9.32 2.58
C TYR A 55 -1.95 -10.58 2.18
N ASP A 56 -2.63 -11.55 1.53
CA ASP A 56 -2.03 -12.83 1.16
C ASP A 56 -0.89 -12.71 0.12
N ASN A 57 -0.79 -11.56 -0.54
CA ASN A 57 0.24 -11.28 -1.56
C ASN A 57 1.25 -10.21 -1.11
N LEU A 58 1.20 -9.75 0.14
CA LEU A 58 2.19 -8.83 0.70
C LEU A 58 3.49 -9.55 1.07
N ASP A 59 4.60 -8.81 0.96
CA ASP A 59 5.88 -9.23 1.52
C ASP A 59 5.89 -9.10 3.04
N GLN A 60 6.84 -9.78 3.68
CA GLN A 60 6.93 -9.83 5.14
C GLN A 60 7.18 -8.46 5.77
N GLU A 61 7.96 -7.57 5.15
CA GLU A 61 8.23 -6.22 5.67
C GLU A 61 6.95 -5.36 5.65
N SER A 62 6.11 -5.51 4.62
CA SER A 62 4.79 -4.88 4.58
C SER A 62 3.86 -5.42 5.66
N ILE A 63 3.90 -6.73 5.97
CA ILE A 63 3.11 -7.34 7.04
C ILE A 63 3.53 -6.79 8.41
N GLU A 64 4.84 -6.74 8.67
CA GLU A 64 5.41 -6.19 9.90
C GLU A 64 5.01 -4.72 10.09
N TYR A 65 5.01 -3.92 9.03
CA TYR A 65 4.50 -2.55 9.09
C TYR A 65 3.05 -2.49 9.58
N TYR A 66 2.16 -3.34 9.08
CA TYR A 66 0.76 -3.36 9.53
C TYR A 66 0.60 -3.90 10.96
N GLU A 67 1.48 -4.80 11.41
CA GLU A 67 1.54 -5.25 12.81
C GLU A 67 1.88 -4.11 13.77
N GLU A 68 2.86 -3.28 13.41
CA GLU A 68 3.22 -2.07 14.16
C GLU A 68 2.05 -1.09 14.20
N MET A 69 1.38 -0.86 13.07
CA MET A 69 0.19 0.01 13.01
C MET A 69 -0.94 -0.52 13.89
N LEU A 70 -1.24 -1.82 13.84
CA LEU A 70 -2.24 -2.42 14.71
C LEU A 70 -1.88 -2.26 16.19
N THR A 71 -0.60 -2.41 16.54
CA THR A 71 -0.10 -2.20 17.91
C THR A 71 -0.30 -0.74 18.35
N ALA A 72 -0.02 0.21 17.46
CA ALA A 72 -0.24 1.64 17.72
C ALA A 72 -1.73 1.95 17.93
N VAL A 73 -2.63 1.36 17.14
CA VAL A 73 -4.10 1.48 17.33
C VAL A 73 -4.53 0.88 18.67
N LYS A 74 -4.07 -0.33 19.01
CA LYS A 74 -4.37 -0.99 20.30
C LYS A 74 -3.92 -0.15 21.50
N THR A 75 -2.78 0.53 21.37
CA THR A 75 -2.23 1.40 22.43
C THR A 75 -2.67 2.86 22.34
N LYS A 76 -3.51 3.20 21.35
CA LYS A 76 -4.02 4.56 21.09
C LYS A 76 -2.91 5.60 20.91
N LYS A 77 -1.76 5.20 20.36
CA LYS A 77 -0.59 6.06 20.11
C LYS A 77 -0.58 6.50 18.66
N ILE A 78 -0.95 7.76 18.39
CA ILE A 78 -0.93 8.34 17.04
C ILE A 78 0.42 9.03 16.82
N GLU A 79 1.39 8.28 16.30
CA GLU A 79 2.78 8.72 16.09
C GLU A 79 3.28 8.26 14.70
N GLY A 80 4.44 8.77 14.27
CA GLY A 80 5.06 8.40 12.99
C GLY A 80 4.83 9.42 11.88
N THR A 81 4.90 8.96 10.63
CA THR A 81 4.68 9.80 9.43
C THR A 81 3.21 10.24 9.31
N LEU A 82 2.89 11.15 8.38
CA LEU A 82 1.51 11.61 8.21
C LEU A 82 0.57 10.47 7.78
N VAL A 83 1.06 9.58 6.91
CA VAL A 83 0.36 8.35 6.53
C VAL A 83 0.14 7.42 7.72
N ASP A 84 1.15 7.26 8.60
CA ASP A 84 1.01 6.40 9.78
C ASP A 84 -0.04 6.97 10.73
N GLN A 85 0.03 8.26 11.05
CA GLN A 85 -0.94 8.94 11.90
C GLN A 85 -2.36 8.83 11.32
N MET A 86 -2.51 8.98 10.00
CA MET A 86 -3.79 8.79 9.31
C MET A 86 -4.31 7.35 9.43
N ASN A 87 -3.45 6.34 9.19
CA ASN A 87 -3.82 4.94 9.28
C ASN A 87 -4.21 4.53 10.70
N ILE A 88 -3.48 5.02 11.71
CA ILE A 88 -3.79 4.77 13.13
C ILE A 88 -5.10 5.44 13.51
N ALA A 89 -5.30 6.71 13.15
CA ALA A 89 -6.55 7.43 13.42
C ALA A 89 -7.75 6.75 12.73
N ASN A 90 -7.58 6.28 11.50
CA ASN A 90 -8.60 5.52 10.78
C ASN A 90 -8.92 4.19 11.48
N GLY A 91 -7.89 3.46 11.90
CA GLY A 91 -8.06 2.23 12.69
C GLY A 91 -8.85 2.47 13.98
N LEU A 92 -8.54 3.56 14.70
CA LEU A 92 -9.29 3.95 15.91
C LEU A 92 -10.75 4.30 15.59
N LEU A 93 -11.03 4.99 14.48
CA LEU A 93 -12.39 5.33 14.08
C LEU A 93 -13.21 4.10 13.69
N LEU A 94 -12.59 3.10 13.07
CA LEU A 94 -13.25 1.91 12.51
C LEU A 94 -13.40 0.75 13.49
N LEU A 95 -12.63 0.73 14.58
CA LEU A 95 -12.59 -0.39 15.52
C LEU A 95 -12.98 0.03 16.93
N SER A 96 -13.94 -0.66 17.53
CA SER A 96 -14.22 -0.52 18.96
C SER A 96 -13.07 -1.09 19.80
N ASP A 97 -13.02 -0.75 21.09
CA ASP A 97 -12.02 -1.34 22.00
C ASP A 97 -12.19 -2.86 22.14
N GLU A 98 -13.41 -3.38 21.94
CA GLU A 98 -13.72 -4.82 21.92
C GLU A 98 -13.16 -5.49 20.65
N ASP A 99 -13.42 -4.91 19.48
CA ASP A 99 -12.90 -5.43 18.20
C ASP A 99 -11.37 -5.55 18.21
N LEU A 100 -10.69 -4.58 18.83
CA LEU A 100 -9.23 -4.55 18.92
C LEU A 100 -8.65 -5.72 19.73
N GLN A 101 -9.40 -6.33 20.65
CA GLN A 101 -8.91 -7.48 21.42
C GLN A 101 -8.76 -8.73 20.54
N THR A 102 -9.62 -8.87 19.53
CA THR A 102 -9.69 -10.05 18.67
C THR A 102 -9.13 -9.82 17.27
N THR A 103 -8.84 -8.57 16.90
CA THR A 103 -8.30 -8.22 15.57
C THR A 103 -6.83 -8.63 15.47
N ASP A 104 -6.54 -9.43 14.44
CA ASP A 104 -5.19 -9.73 13.94
C ASP A 104 -4.80 -8.83 12.77
N THR A 105 -3.56 -8.92 12.29
CA THR A 105 -3.02 -8.07 11.22
C THR A 105 -3.78 -8.22 9.91
N LYS A 106 -4.13 -9.46 9.53
CA LYS A 106 -4.89 -9.73 8.31
C LYS A 106 -6.24 -9.03 8.36
N LYS A 107 -6.96 -9.18 9.47
CA LYS A 107 -8.26 -8.53 9.65
C LYS A 107 -8.14 -7.01 9.70
N PHE A 108 -7.07 -6.50 10.31
CA PHE A 108 -6.79 -5.07 10.36
C PHE A 108 -6.57 -4.48 8.96
N VAL A 109 -5.76 -5.11 8.11
CA VAL A 109 -5.55 -4.70 6.72
C VAL A 109 -6.87 -4.75 5.94
N GLU A 110 -7.66 -5.81 6.10
CA GLU A 110 -8.99 -5.92 5.49
C GLU A 110 -9.88 -4.71 5.85
N ILE A 111 -9.96 -4.36 7.13
CA ILE A 111 -10.79 -3.25 7.61
C ILE A 111 -10.31 -1.90 7.08
N LEU A 112 -9.00 -1.60 7.16
CA LEU A 112 -8.45 -0.35 6.66
C LEU A 112 -8.71 -0.18 5.17
N PHE A 113 -8.59 -1.27 4.42
CA PHE A 113 -8.71 -1.25 2.97
C PHE A 113 -10.15 -1.15 2.48
N LEU A 114 -11.08 -1.92 3.07
CA LEU A 114 -12.52 -1.83 2.79
C LEU A 114 -13.09 -0.44 3.04
N ASN A 115 -12.53 0.27 4.02
CA ASN A 115 -12.99 1.58 4.46
C ASN A 115 -12.10 2.72 3.94
N SER A 116 -11.15 2.42 3.06
CA SER A 116 -10.40 3.45 2.36
C SER A 116 -11.31 4.22 1.42
N ALA A 117 -11.08 5.54 1.30
CA ALA A 117 -11.82 6.42 0.39
C ALA A 117 -11.40 6.21 -1.09
N VAL A 118 -11.37 4.96 -1.53
CA VAL A 118 -11.25 4.57 -2.94
C VAL A 118 -12.66 4.67 -3.54
N ASP A 119 -12.91 5.77 -4.24
CA ASP A 119 -14.14 6.00 -5.00
C ASP A 119 -14.05 5.35 -6.40
N ASP A 120 -15.18 5.29 -7.09
CA ASP A 120 -15.27 4.66 -8.41
C ASP A 120 -14.33 5.29 -9.45
N LYS A 121 -13.98 6.57 -9.29
CA LYS A 121 -13.02 7.26 -10.16
C LYS A 121 -11.60 6.78 -9.95
N LYS A 122 -11.20 6.53 -8.69
CA LYS A 122 -9.90 5.92 -8.39
C LYS A 122 -9.84 4.48 -8.90
N ILE A 123 -10.93 3.73 -8.79
CA ILE A 123 -11.04 2.37 -9.36
C ILE A 123 -10.87 2.40 -10.88
N GLU A 124 -11.50 3.37 -11.57
CA GLU A 124 -11.35 3.54 -13.02
C GLU A 124 -9.88 3.78 -13.41
N VAL A 125 -9.17 4.67 -12.70
CA VAL A 125 -7.74 4.90 -12.93
C VAL A 125 -6.95 3.60 -12.71
N LEU A 126 -7.14 2.93 -11.57
CA LEU A 126 -6.45 1.68 -11.23
C LEU A 126 -6.71 0.56 -12.23
N SER A 127 -7.89 0.52 -12.87
CA SER A 127 -8.20 -0.47 -13.90
C SER A 127 -7.30 -0.38 -15.13
N SER A 128 -6.68 0.78 -15.35
CA SER A 128 -5.71 1.02 -16.42
C SER A 128 -4.25 0.86 -15.98
N ALA A 129 -4.00 0.47 -14.72
CA ALA A 129 -2.66 0.32 -14.17
C ALA A 129 -1.91 -0.84 -14.84
N VAL A 130 -0.80 -0.53 -15.50
CA VAL A 130 0.08 -1.52 -16.14
C VAL A 130 1.43 -1.54 -15.44
N LEU A 131 1.91 -2.74 -15.15
CA LEU A 131 3.26 -3.00 -14.69
C LEU A 131 4.24 -2.99 -15.87
N SER A 132 5.26 -2.14 -15.81
CA SER A 132 6.24 -1.91 -16.86
C SER A 132 7.66 -1.84 -16.30
N ASN A 133 8.64 -1.80 -17.21
CA ASN A 133 10.08 -1.65 -16.89
C ASN A 133 10.62 -2.67 -15.88
N LEU A 134 10.09 -3.90 -15.91
CA LEU A 134 10.47 -4.94 -14.97
C LEU A 134 11.95 -5.34 -15.10
N LYS A 135 12.65 -5.19 -13.98
CA LYS A 135 14.00 -5.65 -13.74
C LYS A 135 13.95 -6.75 -12.68
N ILE A 136 14.23 -7.99 -13.11
CA ILE A 136 14.12 -9.18 -12.25
C ILE A 136 15.51 -9.70 -11.92
N GLU A 137 15.78 -9.87 -10.63
CA GLU A 137 16.94 -10.53 -10.05
C GLU A 137 16.49 -11.82 -9.32
N GLU A 138 17.41 -12.55 -8.68
CA GLU A 138 17.10 -13.88 -8.15
C GLU A 138 16.01 -13.86 -7.05
N TYR A 139 16.06 -12.85 -6.18
CA TYR A 139 15.17 -12.73 -5.01
C TYR A 139 14.39 -11.41 -4.95
N GLU A 140 14.63 -10.51 -5.91
CA GLU A 140 14.03 -9.19 -5.95
C GLU A 140 13.65 -8.85 -7.39
N ALA A 141 12.54 -8.16 -7.56
CA ALA A 141 12.21 -7.52 -8.81
C ALA A 141 11.70 -6.11 -8.58
N THR A 142 12.07 -5.21 -9.48
CA THR A 142 11.62 -3.82 -9.47
C THR A 142 10.96 -3.48 -10.79
N GLY A 143 9.96 -2.61 -10.75
CA GLY A 143 9.25 -2.14 -11.93
C GLY A 143 8.55 -0.82 -11.65
N THR A 144 7.70 -0.43 -12.59
CA THR A 144 6.89 0.79 -12.49
C THR A 144 5.43 0.51 -12.82
N ILE A 145 4.51 1.12 -12.08
CA ILE A 145 3.08 1.18 -12.37
C ILE A 145 2.79 2.56 -12.98
N PHE A 146 2.01 2.62 -14.06
CA PHE A 146 1.77 3.84 -14.84
C PHE A 146 3.06 4.54 -15.32
N ASP A 147 4.14 3.78 -15.50
CA ASP A 147 5.49 4.30 -15.82
C ASP A 147 6.07 5.33 -14.82
N ILE A 148 5.45 5.50 -13.65
CA ILE A 148 5.84 6.53 -12.67
C ILE A 148 5.96 6.01 -11.23
N GLN A 149 5.10 5.08 -10.83
CA GLN A 149 5.05 4.60 -9.45
C GLN A 149 5.97 3.39 -9.31
N PRO A 150 7.02 3.44 -8.46
CA PRO A 150 7.84 2.27 -8.20
C PRO A 150 7.00 1.10 -7.65
N ALA A 151 7.36 -0.11 -8.08
CA ALA A 151 6.81 -1.36 -7.59
C ALA A 151 7.97 -2.33 -7.28
N HIS A 152 8.11 -2.70 -6.02
CA HIS A 152 9.05 -3.74 -5.58
C HIS A 152 8.32 -5.06 -5.30
N PHE A 153 8.99 -6.15 -5.68
CA PHE A 153 8.57 -7.52 -5.41
C PHE A 153 9.74 -8.30 -4.81
N PHE A 154 9.44 -9.14 -3.83
CA PHE A 154 10.43 -9.97 -3.13
C PHE A 154 10.05 -11.43 -3.22
N LYS A 155 11.05 -12.32 -3.37
CA LYS A 155 10.83 -13.75 -3.39
C LYS A 155 11.03 -14.34 -2.00
N GLU A 156 9.94 -14.73 -1.36
CA GLU A 156 9.90 -15.27 0.00
C GLU A 156 9.37 -16.70 -0.02
N GLU A 157 10.09 -17.63 0.58
CA GLU A 157 9.71 -19.06 0.61
C GLU A 157 9.38 -19.66 -0.78
N GLY A 158 10.03 -19.12 -1.82
CA GLY A 158 9.83 -19.54 -3.21
C GLY A 158 8.66 -18.86 -3.93
N GLN A 159 7.93 -17.95 -3.28
CA GLN A 159 6.82 -17.19 -3.87
C GLN A 159 7.16 -15.72 -4.00
N TRP A 160 6.76 -15.08 -5.10
CA TRP A 160 6.86 -13.63 -5.23
C TRP A 160 5.76 -12.94 -4.42
N LYS A 161 6.14 -11.83 -3.77
CA LYS A 161 5.31 -11.01 -2.91
C LYS A 161 5.49 -9.54 -3.28
N TYR A 162 4.45 -8.73 -3.07
CA TYR A 162 4.44 -7.31 -3.42
C TYR A 162 4.69 -6.42 -2.21
N SER A 163 5.48 -5.36 -2.39
CA SER A 163 5.72 -4.37 -1.35
C SER A 163 4.76 -3.19 -1.38
N MET A 164 3.99 -3.03 -0.30
CA MET A 164 3.14 -1.87 -0.08
C MET A 164 3.91 -0.66 0.44
N LEU A 165 5.19 -0.81 0.81
CA LEU A 165 6.00 0.26 1.37
C LEU A 165 6.27 1.37 0.35
N ASP A 166 6.34 1.07 -0.94
CA ASP A 166 6.43 2.09 -2.00
C ASP A 166 5.18 2.97 -2.03
N SER A 167 4.01 2.34 -1.99
CA SER A 167 2.73 3.05 -1.98
C SER A 167 2.60 3.95 -0.74
N ARG A 168 3.06 3.48 0.42
CA ARG A 168 3.16 4.28 1.65
C ARG A 168 4.05 5.51 1.46
N ARG A 169 5.27 5.34 0.92
CA ARG A 169 6.24 6.44 0.71
C ARG A 169 5.72 7.50 -0.27
N ILE A 170 5.06 7.07 -1.34
CA ILE A 170 4.43 7.99 -2.31
C ILE A 170 3.28 8.73 -1.65
N SER A 171 2.41 8.02 -0.93
CA SER A 171 1.29 8.62 -0.20
C SER A 171 1.79 9.66 0.81
N GLU A 172 2.87 9.38 1.52
CA GLU A 172 3.48 10.34 2.46
C GLU A 172 3.93 11.60 1.74
N THR A 173 4.61 11.45 0.60
CA THR A 173 5.08 12.60 -0.18
C THR A 173 3.90 13.46 -0.65
N VAL A 174 2.87 12.85 -1.24
CA VAL A 174 1.68 13.54 -1.75
C VAL A 174 0.93 14.25 -0.61
N LEU A 175 0.72 13.57 0.52
CA LEU A 175 0.02 14.15 1.66
C LEU A 175 0.81 15.30 2.30
N ARG A 176 2.14 15.18 2.38
CA ARG A 176 3.02 16.25 2.89
C ARG A 176 3.02 17.47 1.99
N ASP A 177 3.06 17.29 0.68
CA ASP A 177 3.02 18.40 -0.26
C ASP A 177 1.66 19.11 -0.21
N ALA A 178 0.57 18.35 -0.13
CA ALA A 178 -0.77 18.90 0.08
C ALA A 178 -0.90 19.64 1.41
N GLN A 179 -0.38 19.09 2.51
CA GLN A 179 -0.35 19.76 3.81
C GLN A 179 0.37 21.12 3.73
N LYS A 180 1.58 21.13 3.15
CA LYS A 180 2.39 22.36 2.99
C LYS A 180 1.69 23.38 2.10
N ALA A 181 1.09 22.96 0.99
CA ALA A 181 0.36 23.83 0.08
C ALA A 181 -0.85 24.50 0.75
N ASN A 182 -1.47 23.82 1.71
CA ASN A 182 -2.60 24.35 2.49
C ASN A 182 -2.17 25.11 3.77
N ASN A 183 -0.86 25.19 4.06
CA ASN A 183 -0.31 25.83 5.24
C ASN A 183 -0.94 25.34 6.57
N MET A 184 -1.14 24.03 6.68
CA MET A 184 -1.74 23.38 7.85
C MET A 184 -0.70 22.66 8.69
N THR A 185 -0.92 22.62 10.02
CA THR A 185 -0.24 21.68 10.90
C THR A 185 -0.67 20.24 10.59
N ASN A 186 0.08 19.24 11.08
CA ASN A 186 -0.30 17.84 10.90
C ASN A 186 -1.70 17.55 11.46
N LYS A 187 -1.99 18.08 12.65
CA LYS A 187 -3.27 17.89 13.32
C LYS A 187 -4.42 18.49 12.50
N GLU A 188 -4.29 19.73 12.06
CA GLU A 188 -5.32 20.39 11.23
C GLU A 188 -5.55 19.63 9.92
N PHE A 189 -4.47 19.20 9.27
CA PHE A 189 -4.55 18.47 8.02
C PHE A 189 -5.19 17.09 8.17
N LEU A 190 -4.82 16.33 9.21
CA LEU A 190 -5.44 15.04 9.53
C LEU A 190 -6.93 15.20 9.87
N ILE A 191 -7.30 16.19 10.68
CA ILE A 191 -8.70 16.49 10.99
C ILE A 191 -9.46 16.82 9.71
N MET A 192 -8.89 17.65 8.81
CA MET A 192 -9.50 17.98 7.53
C MET A 192 -9.76 16.72 6.69
N LEU A 193 -8.77 15.83 6.56
CA LEU A 193 -8.90 14.59 5.79
C LEU A 193 -9.97 13.65 6.38
N LEU A 194 -9.97 13.47 7.71
CA LEU A 194 -10.88 12.57 8.40
C LEU A 194 -12.28 13.16 8.59
N SER A 195 -12.44 14.48 8.42
CA SER A 195 -13.74 15.16 8.45
C SER A 195 -14.40 15.24 7.07
N SER A 196 -13.84 14.58 6.05
CA SER A 196 -14.47 14.53 4.73
C SER A 196 -15.84 13.86 4.81
N LYS A 197 -16.70 14.15 3.83
CA LYS A 197 -18.03 13.56 3.77
C LYS A 197 -17.96 12.04 3.67
N GLU A 198 -16.98 11.51 2.95
CA GLU A 198 -16.76 10.07 2.79
C GLU A 198 -16.50 9.40 4.14
N PHE A 199 -15.71 10.01 5.02
CA PHE A 199 -15.44 9.48 6.36
C PHE A 199 -16.61 9.65 7.32
N THR A 200 -17.17 10.87 7.39
CA THR A 200 -18.21 11.21 8.37
C THR A 200 -19.56 10.54 8.09
N THR A 201 -19.79 10.05 6.87
CA THR A 201 -20.99 9.28 6.51
C THR A 201 -20.76 7.78 6.41
N ASN A 202 -19.54 7.29 6.69
CA ASN A 202 -19.24 5.86 6.63
C ASN A 202 -19.98 5.12 7.77
N PRO A 203 -20.89 4.16 7.46
CA PRO A 203 -21.67 3.44 8.47
C PRO A 203 -20.82 2.50 9.35
N ASN A 204 -19.56 2.26 8.98
CA ASN A 204 -18.65 1.41 9.74
C ASN A 204 -17.89 2.15 10.84
N ILE A 205 -18.01 3.47 10.95
CA ILE A 205 -17.39 4.23 12.04
C ILE A 205 -17.97 3.78 13.38
N LYS A 206 -17.09 3.37 14.29
CA LYS A 206 -17.42 2.83 15.62
C LYS A 206 -17.12 3.79 16.76
N ARG A 207 -16.39 4.88 16.50
CA ARG A 207 -16.00 5.87 17.52
C ARG A 207 -16.37 7.28 17.15
N ASP A 208 -16.50 8.09 18.19
CA ASP A 208 -16.65 9.53 18.08
C ASP A 208 -15.37 10.17 17.51
N PHE A 209 -15.55 11.08 16.56
CA PHE A 209 -14.44 11.76 15.89
C PHE A 209 -13.67 12.66 16.85
N THR A 210 -14.34 13.39 17.74
CA THR A 210 -13.69 14.26 18.72
C THR A 210 -12.77 13.47 19.63
N ALA A 211 -13.25 12.31 20.13
CA ALA A 211 -12.44 11.42 20.96
C ALA A 211 -11.15 10.93 20.26
N VAL A 212 -11.18 10.72 18.94
CA VAL A 212 -9.97 10.35 18.19
C VAL A 212 -9.09 11.57 17.89
N PHE A 213 -9.68 12.71 17.54
CA PHE A 213 -8.94 13.94 17.23
C PHE A 213 -8.19 14.52 18.43
N ASP A 214 -8.70 14.31 19.65
CA ASP A 214 -8.03 14.70 20.89
C ASP A 214 -6.75 13.89 21.15
N LEU A 215 -6.63 12.69 20.55
CA LEU A 215 -5.42 11.87 20.63
C LEU A 215 -4.33 12.30 19.64
N ILE A 216 -4.70 13.04 18.60
CA ILE A 216 -3.74 13.55 17.60
C ILE A 216 -2.92 14.67 18.25
N GLN A 217 -1.63 14.42 18.38
CA GLN A 217 -0.68 15.38 18.93
C GLN A 217 -0.50 16.57 17.98
N GLU A 218 -0.39 17.78 18.53
CA GLU A 218 0.12 18.90 17.77
C GLU A 218 1.62 18.69 17.55
N GLU A 219 2.03 18.53 16.29
CA GLU A 219 3.44 18.73 15.97
C GLU A 219 3.76 20.21 16.21
N ARG A 220 4.53 20.50 17.27
CA ARG A 220 5.22 21.79 17.35
C ARG A 220 6.05 21.93 16.09
N GLN A 221 5.84 23.02 15.35
CA GLN A 221 6.69 23.38 14.22
C GLN A 221 8.16 23.30 14.64
N ILE A 222 8.88 22.24 14.25
CA ILE A 222 10.34 22.24 14.25
C ILE A 222 10.77 22.88 12.93
N LEU A 223 10.42 24.15 12.77
CA LEU A 223 10.97 25.03 11.73
C LEU A 223 11.20 26.39 12.36
N GLY A 224 12.37 26.54 13.00
CA GLY A 224 12.87 27.85 13.42
C GLY A 224 13.60 27.85 14.75
N ASP A 225 14.77 27.22 14.81
CA ASP A 225 15.91 27.68 15.63
C ASP A 225 17.19 27.13 15.01
N ARG A 226 17.53 27.63 13.82
CA ARG A 226 18.92 27.80 13.44
C ARG A 226 19.18 29.30 13.52
N GLN A 227 19.69 29.73 14.68
CA GLN A 227 20.53 30.93 14.77
C GLN A 227 21.89 30.64 14.10
#